data_AF-A0A1F4F844-F1
#
_entry.id   AF-A0A1F4F844-F1
#
_cell.length_a   1.000
_cell.length_b   1.000
_cell.length_c   1.000
_cell.angle_alpha   90.00
_cell.angle_beta   90.00
_cell.angle_gamma   90.00
#
_symmetry.space_group_name_H-M   'P 1'
#
loop_
_entity.id
_entity.type
_entity.pdbx_description
1 polymer ?
#
loop_
_entity_poly.entity_id
_entity_poly.type
_entity_poly.pdbx_seq_one_letter_code
_entity_poly.pdbx_strand_id
1 'polypeptide(L)'
;METSRIGKNGTLVIPVKLRRRFGLNEGSLVILDATEDGVNLRPAMALPVETYSPQRKAEFLLNNAVDAADYRRAVREIRKLGLDPDEIPHKRP
;
A
#
# COMPACT_ATOMS: atom_id res chain seq x y z
N MET A 1 -11.19 28.64 -8.65
CA MET A 1 -9.74 28.84 -8.48
C MET A 1 -9.56 29.77 -7.29
N GLU A 2 -8.83 29.35 -6.27
CA GLU A 2 -8.63 30.12 -5.03
C GLU A 2 -7.12 30.19 -4.79
N THR A 3 -6.58 31.38 -4.55
CA THR A 3 -5.15 31.60 -4.35
C THR A 3 -4.84 31.68 -2.86
N SER A 4 -3.77 31.02 -2.43
CA SER A 4 -3.23 31.12 -1.07
C SER A 4 -1.80 31.68 -1.14
N ARG A 5 -1.40 32.42 -0.10
CA ARG A 5 -0.03 32.93 0.04
C ARG A 5 0.81 31.97 0.88
N ILE A 6 2.09 31.90 0.55
CA ILE A 6 3.10 31.21 1.35
C ILE A 6 3.50 32.14 2.50
N GLY A 7 3.47 31.63 3.73
CA GLY A 7 3.91 32.35 4.92
C GLY A 7 5.44 32.48 5.01
N LYS A 8 5.92 33.23 6.01
CA LYS A 8 7.35 33.53 6.20
C LYS A 8 8.27 32.29 6.19
N ASN A 9 7.78 31.16 6.68
CA ASN A 9 8.55 29.92 6.83
C ASN A 9 8.20 28.87 5.75
N GLY A 10 7.67 29.28 4.61
CA GLY A 10 7.26 28.33 3.56
C GLY A 10 5.92 27.63 3.81
N THR A 11 5.20 27.99 4.88
CA THR A 11 3.91 27.37 5.21
C THR A 11 2.82 27.77 4.22
N LEU A 12 2.17 26.80 3.58
CA LEU A 12 0.98 27.00 2.76
C LEU A 12 -0.27 26.63 3.55
N VAL A 13 -1.20 27.59 3.70
CA VAL A 13 -2.48 27.32 4.36
C VAL A 13 -3.50 26.85 3.33
N ILE A 14 -4.01 25.62 3.50
CA ILE A 14 -5.10 25.07 2.68
C ILE A 14 -6.43 25.64 3.21
N PRO A 15 -7.21 26.36 2.37
CA PRO A 15 -8.52 26.90 2.75
C PRO A 15 -9.47 25.84 3.31
N VAL A 16 -10.33 26.25 4.25
CA VAL A 16 -11.23 25.34 4.99
C VAL A 16 -12.13 24.51 4.06
N LYS A 17 -12.61 25.10 2.95
CA LYS A 17 -13.47 24.42 1.97
C LYS A 17 -12.73 23.26 1.29
N LEU A 18 -11.46 23.46 0.92
CA LEU A 18 -10.64 22.43 0.30
C LEU A 18 -10.26 21.33 1.31
N ARG A 19 -9.89 21.72 2.53
CA ARG A 19 -9.61 20.73 3.60
C ARG A 19 -10.78 19.79 3.84
N ARG A 20 -11.99 20.33 4.00
CA ARG A 20 -13.21 19.53 4.20
C ARG A 20 -13.52 18.64 3.01
N ARG A 21 -13.39 19.16 1.78
CA ARG A 21 -13.64 18.40 0.55
C ARG A 21 -12.73 17.18 0.42
N PHE A 22 -11.48 17.28 0.86
CA PHE A 22 -10.47 16.23 0.75
C PHE A 22 -10.18 15.49 2.06
N GLY A 23 -10.98 15.72 3.12
CA GLY A 23 -10.80 15.06 4.41
C GLY A 23 -9.49 15.39 5.13
N LEU A 24 -8.87 16.53 4.84
CA LEU A 24 -7.59 16.94 5.42
C LEU A 24 -7.81 17.60 6.80
N ASN A 25 -7.37 16.90 7.83
CA ASN A 25 -7.37 17.34 9.22
C ASN A 25 -5.94 17.60 9.71
N GLU A 26 -5.81 18.12 10.93
CA GLU A 26 -4.52 18.20 11.61
C GLU A 26 -3.82 16.83 11.62
N GLY A 27 -2.51 16.81 11.34
CA GLY A 27 -1.72 15.58 11.26
C GLY A 27 -1.95 14.71 10.00
N SER A 28 -2.84 15.11 9.08
CA SER A 28 -3.03 14.36 7.84
C SER A 28 -1.75 14.34 7.00
N LEU A 29 -1.44 13.17 6.44
CA LEU A 29 -0.33 13.03 5.52
C LEU A 29 -0.74 13.53 4.12
N VAL A 30 0.21 14.17 3.45
CA VAL A 30 0.08 14.59 2.06
C VAL A 30 1.35 14.24 1.30
N ILE A 31 1.20 13.86 0.05
CA ILE A 31 2.31 13.69 -0.90
C ILE A 31 2.48 14.99 -1.66
N LEU A 32 3.73 15.42 -1.79
CA LEU A 32 4.15 16.53 -2.64
C LEU A 32 4.85 15.95 -3.87
N ASP A 33 4.21 16.03 -5.03
CA ASP A 33 4.82 15.62 -6.30
C ASP A 33 5.28 16.85 -7.07
N ALA A 34 6.55 16.89 -7.48
CA ALA A 34 7.05 17.90 -8.40
C ALA A 34 6.64 17.54 -9.83
N THR A 35 6.00 18.47 -10.53
CA THR A 35 5.59 18.37 -11.94
C THR A 35 6.14 19.56 -12.73
N GLU A 36 6.06 19.51 -14.05
CA GLU A 36 6.52 20.63 -14.91
C GLU A 36 5.79 21.95 -14.59
N ASP A 37 4.51 21.85 -14.24
CA ASP A 37 3.65 23.00 -13.92
C ASP A 37 3.67 23.41 -12.43
N GLY A 38 4.41 22.70 -11.56
CA GLY A 38 4.54 23.07 -10.14
C GLY A 38 4.53 21.89 -9.17
N VAL A 39 3.82 22.05 -8.05
CA VAL A 39 3.74 21.04 -6.98
C VAL A 39 2.31 20.56 -6.84
N ASN A 40 2.08 19.27 -7.04
CA ASN A 40 0.78 18.64 -6.81
C ASN A 40 0.70 18.12 -5.36
N LEU A 41 -0.36 18.52 -4.65
CA LEU A 41 -0.66 18.04 -3.30
C LEU A 41 -1.75 16.98 -3.33
N ARG A 42 -1.44 15.77 -2.88
CA ARG A 42 -2.39 14.66 -2.82
C ARG A 42 -2.55 14.15 -1.39
N PRO A 43 -3.78 13.91 -0.89
CA PRO A 43 -3.99 13.23 0.40
C PRO A 43 -3.28 11.87 0.42
N ALA A 44 -2.76 11.49 1.59
CA ALA A 44 -2.03 10.25 1.77
C ALA A 44 -2.39 9.56 3.09
N MET A 45 -2.12 8.26 3.16
CA MET A 45 -2.30 7.45 4.36
C MET A 45 -1.09 6.53 4.53
N ALA A 46 -0.58 6.44 5.76
CA ALA A 46 0.43 5.45 6.11
C ALA A 46 -0.27 4.15 6.47
N LEU A 47 0.01 3.10 5.70
CA LEU A 47 -0.44 1.75 6.01
C LEU A 47 0.76 0.93 6.53
N PRO A 48 0.58 0.13 7.59
CA PRO A 48 1.64 -0.77 8.02
C PRO A 48 1.95 -1.76 6.90
N VAL A 49 3.23 -1.94 6.59
CA VAL A 49 3.68 -2.99 5.67
C VAL A 49 3.89 -4.27 6.47
N GLU A 50 3.12 -5.30 6.16
CA GLU A 50 3.28 -6.60 6.79
C GLU A 50 4.48 -7.34 6.18
N THR A 51 5.57 -7.45 6.94
CA THR A 51 6.75 -8.23 6.53
C THR A 51 6.61 -9.68 6.96
N TYR A 52 6.39 -10.57 5.98
CA TYR A 52 6.27 -12.01 6.22
C TYR A 52 7.54 -12.78 5.86
N SER A 53 7.85 -13.81 6.65
CA SER A 53 8.88 -14.80 6.31
C SER A 53 8.51 -15.55 5.02
N PRO A 54 9.49 -16.09 4.28
CA PRO A 54 9.21 -16.93 3.11
C PRO A 54 8.23 -18.08 3.41
N GLN A 55 8.36 -18.72 4.57
CA GLN A 55 7.49 -19.81 5.02
C GLN A 55 6.05 -19.34 5.22
N ARG A 56 5.85 -18.17 5.85
CA ARG A 56 4.51 -17.61 6.05
C ARG A 56 3.87 -17.18 4.72
N LYS A 57 4.66 -16.65 3.79
CA LYS A 57 4.19 -16.37 2.42
C LYS A 57 3.75 -17.65 1.70
N ALA A 58 4.52 -18.72 1.83
CA ALA A 58 4.19 -20.03 1.25
C ALA A 58 2.88 -20.60 1.82
N GLU A 59 2.69 -20.50 3.13
CA GLU A 59 1.45 -20.91 3.80
C GLU A 59 0.24 -20.16 3.24
N PHE A 60 0.34 -18.84 3.04
CA PHE A 60 -0.73 -18.05 2.43
C PHE A 60 -1.02 -18.45 1.00
N LEU A 61 0.01 -18.73 0.20
CA LEU A 61 -0.18 -19.15 -1.20
C LEU A 61 -0.97 -20.46 -1.28
N LEU A 62 -0.72 -21.42 -0.38
CA LEU A 62 -1.42 -22.71 -0.40
C LEU A 62 -2.82 -22.62 0.18
N ASN A 63 -3.01 -21.93 1.32
CA ASN A 63 -4.33 -21.85 1.97
C ASN A 63 -5.32 -20.93 1.25
N ASN A 64 -4.84 -20.03 0.37
CA ASN A 64 -5.71 -19.20 -0.48
C ASN A 64 -5.96 -19.81 -1.87
N ALA A 65 -5.48 -21.01 -2.16
CA ALA A 65 -5.81 -21.69 -3.41
C ALA A 65 -7.28 -22.13 -3.39
N VAL A 66 -8.07 -21.63 -4.35
CA VAL A 66 -9.52 -21.92 -4.39
C VAL A 66 -9.80 -23.25 -5.10
N ASP A 67 -8.97 -23.61 -6.07
CA ASP A 67 -9.09 -24.85 -6.84
C ASP A 67 -7.75 -25.57 -7.06
N ALA A 68 -7.79 -26.74 -7.70
CA ALA A 68 -6.59 -27.52 -7.97
C ALA A 68 -5.61 -26.82 -8.93
N ALA A 69 -6.08 -25.92 -9.82
CA ALA A 69 -5.22 -25.17 -10.72
C ALA A 69 -4.45 -24.07 -9.98
N ASP A 70 -5.14 -23.35 -9.10
CA ASP A 70 -4.56 -22.39 -8.16
C ASP A 70 -3.54 -23.06 -7.24
N TYR A 71 -3.88 -24.24 -6.72
CA TYR A 71 -2.97 -25.00 -5.86
C TYR A 71 -1.67 -25.37 -6.60
N ARG A 72 -1.78 -25.86 -7.85
CA ARG A 72 -0.60 -26.13 -8.68
C ARG A 72 0.22 -24.88 -8.96
N ARG A 73 -0.41 -23.70 -9.08
CA ARG A 73 0.29 -22.41 -9.23
C ARG A 73 1.05 -22.06 -7.95
N ALA A 74 0.39 -22.15 -6.79
CA ALA A 74 1.00 -21.90 -5.49
C ALA A 74 2.24 -22.78 -5.25
N VAL A 75 2.14 -24.08 -5.53
CA VAL A 75 3.26 -25.04 -5.45
C VAL A 75 4.46 -24.59 -6.29
N ARG A 76 4.24 -24.08 -7.52
CA ARG A 76 5.34 -23.60 -8.37
C ARG A 76 6.00 -22.35 -7.80
N GLU A 77 5.22 -21.41 -7.27
CA GLU A 77 5.78 -20.19 -6.66
C GLU A 77 6.58 -20.50 -5.40
N ILE A 78 6.12 -21.45 -4.58
CA ILE A 78 6.83 -21.85 -3.35
C ILE A 78 8.17 -22.52 -3.68
N ARG A 79 8.23 -23.36 -4.72
CA ARG A 79 9.49 -23.94 -5.18
C ARG A 79 10.47 -22.88 -5.68
N LYS A 80 10.01 -21.80 -6.31
CA LYS A 80 10.88 -20.66 -6.68
C LYS A 80 11.44 -19.92 -5.47
N LEU A 81 10.76 -19.98 -4.32
CA LEU A 81 11.25 -19.45 -3.05
C LEU A 81 12.27 -20.39 -2.37
N GLY A 82 12.57 -21.54 -2.98
CA GLY A 82 13.48 -22.55 -2.41
C GLY A 82 12.88 -23.35 -1.25
N LEU A 83 11.56 -23.37 -1.13
CA LEU A 83 10.84 -24.08 -0.07
C LEU A 83 10.17 -25.33 -0.63
N ASP A 84 10.05 -26.37 0.21
CA ASP A 84 9.26 -27.55 -0.11
C ASP A 84 7.78 -27.31 0.26
N PRO A 85 6.84 -27.30 -0.71
CA PRO A 85 5.42 -27.09 -0.44
C PRO A 85 4.78 -28.14 0.48
N ASP A 86 5.33 -29.36 0.52
CA ASP A 86 4.78 -30.44 1.36
C ASP A 86 5.19 -30.28 2.83
N GLU A 87 6.21 -29.48 3.14
CA GLU A 87 6.62 -29.13 4.52
C GLU A 87 5.84 -27.92 5.08
N ILE A 88 5.10 -27.19 4.25
CA ILE A 88 4.33 -26.01 4.66
C ILE A 88 2.98 -26.46 5.23
N PRO A 89 2.55 -26.01 6.43
CA PRO A 89 1.25 -26.34 6.97
C PRO A 89 0.10 -25.73 6.13
N HIS A 90 -0.72 -26.55 5.48
CA HIS A 90 -1.89 -26.08 4.73
C HIS A 90 -2.93 -27.19 4.51
N LYS A 91 -4.16 -26.80 4.10
CA LYS A 91 -5.18 -27.73 3.62
C LYS A 91 -5.28 -27.64 2.09
N ARG A 92 -5.34 -28.79 1.42
CA ARG A 92 -5.57 -28.84 -0.03
C ARG A 92 -7.05 -28.54 -0.32
N PRO A 93 -7.35 -27.75 -1.38
CA PRO A 93 -8.72 -27.51 -1.81
C PRO A 93 -9.40 -28.75 -2.40
#